data_AF-K4IVC6-F1
#
_entry.id   AF-K4IVC6-F1
#
_cell.length_a   1.000
_cell.length_b   1.000
_cell.length_c   1.000
_cell.angle_alpha   90.00
_cell.angle_beta   90.00
_cell.angle_gamma   90.00
#
_symmetry.space_group_name_H-M   'P 1'
#
loop_
_entity.id
_entity.type
_entity.pdbx_description
1 polymer ?
#
loop_
_entity_poly.entity_id
_entity_poly.type
_entity_poly.pdbx_seq_one_letter_code
_entity_poly.pdbx_strand_id
1 'polypeptide(L)'
;MYSQSEKEIIEYKADGIYVVLQNDKGEQLTKIPFGKGVFIYYDTFFKSIEILYENREGQIDAMKLLFLGEKENDGVKYLQMKDAFGGKFSVFGNIAKSGVLIIIMEKKTEDGNIMLLTITGAKKQ
;
A
#
# COMPACT_ATOMS: atom_id res chain seq x y z
N MET A 1 -15.20 -25.46 -23.03
CA MET A 1 -15.71 -24.82 -21.80
C MET A 1 -14.61 -23.93 -21.25
N TYR A 2 -14.71 -22.61 -21.45
CA TYR A 2 -13.80 -21.66 -20.82
C TYR A 2 -14.35 -21.38 -19.42
N SER A 3 -13.64 -21.85 -18.39
CA SER A 3 -13.91 -21.41 -17.03
C SER A 3 -13.53 -19.93 -16.95
N GLN A 4 -14.53 -19.05 -16.86
CA GLN A 4 -14.32 -17.69 -16.40
C GLN A 4 -13.88 -17.82 -14.95
N SER A 5 -12.58 -17.67 -14.68
CA SER A 5 -12.09 -17.38 -13.34
C SER A 5 -12.75 -16.07 -12.91
N GLU A 6 -13.74 -16.14 -12.03
CA GLU A 6 -14.32 -14.95 -11.41
C GLU A 6 -13.19 -14.17 -10.76
N LYS A 7 -12.94 -12.99 -11.30
CA LYS A 7 -11.91 -12.07 -10.82
C LYS A 7 -12.48 -11.42 -9.56
N GLU A 8 -12.18 -11.99 -8.40
CA GLU A 8 -12.64 -11.45 -7.12
C GLU A 8 -11.79 -10.22 -6.76
N ILE A 9 -12.36 -9.04 -7.01
CA ILE A 9 -11.80 -7.77 -6.59
C ILE A 9 -12.46 -7.38 -5.27
N ILE A 10 -11.66 -7.18 -4.22
CA ILE A 10 -12.13 -6.66 -2.95
C ILE A 10 -11.86 -5.16 -2.90
N GLU A 11 -12.91 -4.38 -2.70
CA GLU A 11 -12.85 -2.93 -2.62
C GLU A 11 -12.89 -2.44 -1.17
N TYR A 12 -12.06 -1.45 -0.86
CA TYR A 12 -12.07 -0.73 0.40
C TYR A 12 -12.04 0.77 0.16
N LYS A 13 -12.75 1.52 1.00
CA LYS A 13 -12.65 2.97 1.07
C LYS A 13 -11.97 3.37 2.37
N ALA A 14 -10.98 4.24 2.31
CA ALA A 14 -10.19 4.68 3.46
C ALA A 14 -10.28 6.19 3.69
N ASP A 15 -10.01 6.59 4.93
CA ASP A 15 -10.14 7.98 5.37
C ASP A 15 -9.03 8.87 4.79
N GLY A 16 -7.84 8.31 4.54
CA GLY A 16 -6.73 9.06 3.95
C GLY A 16 -5.46 8.24 3.76
N ILE A 17 -4.55 8.79 2.98
CA ILE A 17 -3.20 8.28 2.74
C ILE A 17 -2.18 9.30 3.22
N TYR A 18 -1.15 8.82 3.93
CA TYR A 18 -0.13 9.64 4.57
C TYR A 18 1.26 9.17 4.16
N VAL A 19 2.17 10.12 3.93
CA VAL A 19 3.60 9.82 3.87
C VAL A 19 4.15 9.92 5.29
N VAL A 20 4.86 8.88 5.71
CA VAL A 20 5.51 8.78 7.02
C VAL A 20 7.01 8.60 6.78
N LEU A 21 7.82 9.39 7.49
CA LEU A 21 9.27 9.21 7.54
C LEU A 21 9.63 8.62 8.89
N GLN A 22 10.43 7.55 8.89
CA GLN A 22 10.96 6.90 10.08
C GLN A 22 12.49 6.87 10.04
N ASN A 23 13.13 6.96 11.19
CA ASN A 23 14.55 6.66 11.28
C ASN A 23 14.81 5.14 11.30
N ASP A 24 16.07 4.75 11.36
CA ASP A 24 16.53 3.36 11.40
C ASP A 24 16.11 2.60 12.67
N LYS A 25 15.72 3.32 13.73
CA LYS A 25 15.16 2.76 14.97
C LYS A 25 13.63 2.59 14.91
N GLY A 26 13.00 2.96 13.80
CA GLY A 26 11.55 2.91 13.63
C GLY A 26 10.79 4.06 14.29
N GLU A 27 11.49 5.07 14.82
CA GLU A 27 10.85 6.25 15.38
C GLU A 27 10.30 7.12 14.26
N GLN A 28 9.04 7.53 14.39
CA GLN A 28 8.40 8.42 13.43
C GLN A 28 8.98 9.83 13.54
N LEU A 29 9.65 10.28 12.49
CA LEU A 29 10.18 11.64 12.37
C LEU A 29 9.12 12.61 11.90
N THR A 30 8.32 12.22 10.90
CA THR A 30 7.21 13.05 10.41
C THR A 30 6.09 12.20 9.82
N LYS A 31 4.89 12.77 9.79
CA LYS A 31 3.70 12.22 9.13
C LYS A 31 2.94 13.36 8.48
N ILE A 32 2.80 13.31 7.16
CA ILE A 32 2.13 14.34 6.38
C ILE A 32 0.98 13.74 5.55
N PRO A 33 -0.17 14.42 5.45
CA PRO A 33 -1.23 14.03 4.51
C PRO A 33 -0.68 14.02 3.08
N PHE A 34 -0.94 12.93 2.36
CA PHE A 34 -0.50 12.74 0.98
C PHE A 34 -1.67 12.85 0.00
N GLY A 35 -2.82 12.31 0.39
CA GLY A 35 -4.05 12.36 -0.40
C GLY A 35 -5.29 11.99 0.42
N LYS A 36 -6.46 12.17 -0.18
CA LYS A 36 -7.78 11.90 0.41
C LYS A 36 -8.67 11.11 -0.55
N GLY A 37 -9.86 10.71 -0.10
CA GLY A 37 -10.81 9.98 -0.95
C GLY A 37 -10.24 8.66 -1.46
N VAL A 38 -9.58 7.90 -0.59
CA VAL A 38 -8.74 6.77 -0.98
C VAL A 38 -9.59 5.53 -1.22
N PHE A 39 -9.43 4.92 -2.39
CA PHE A 39 -9.98 3.60 -2.72
C PHE A 39 -8.85 2.60 -2.90
N ILE A 40 -9.02 1.40 -2.35
CA ILE A 40 -8.08 0.29 -2.48
C ILE A 40 -8.81 -0.87 -3.15
N TYR A 41 -8.30 -1.33 -4.28
CA TYR A 41 -8.78 -2.50 -5.00
C TYR A 41 -7.74 -3.61 -4.85
N TYR A 42 -8.13 -4.71 -4.23
CA TYR A 42 -7.30 -5.90 -4.11
C TYR A 42 -7.82 -7.01 -5.01
N ASP A 43 -7.06 -7.34 -6.04
CA ASP A 43 -7.31 -8.47 -6.92
C ASP A 43 -6.73 -9.73 -6.28
N THR A 44 -7.59 -10.62 -5.79
CA THR A 44 -7.15 -11.81 -5.05
C THR A 44 -6.44 -12.84 -5.93
N PHE A 45 -6.76 -12.88 -7.22
CA PHE A 45 -6.20 -13.83 -8.18
C PHE A 45 -4.76 -13.46 -8.55
N PHE A 46 -4.54 -12.21 -8.96
CA PHE A 46 -3.20 -11.71 -9.30
C PHE A 46 -2.43 -11.20 -8.08
N LYS A 47 -3.06 -11.18 -6.90
CA LYS A 47 -2.54 -10.58 -5.66
C LYS A 47 -2.07 -9.13 -5.85
N SER A 48 -2.69 -8.41 -6.78
CA SER A 48 -2.31 -7.02 -7.10
C SER A 48 -3.15 -6.01 -6.33
N ILE A 49 -2.55 -4.87 -6.02
CA ILE A 49 -3.20 -3.76 -5.32
C ILE A 49 -3.23 -2.56 -6.25
N GLU A 50 -4.37 -1.93 -6.38
CA GLU A 50 -4.53 -0.61 -7.01
C GLU A 50 -5.11 0.36 -5.99
N ILE A 51 -4.47 1.52 -5.85
CA ILE A 51 -4.86 2.56 -4.90
C ILE A 51 -5.16 3.82 -5.70
N LEU A 52 -6.40 4.30 -5.62
CA LEU A 52 -6.83 5.57 -6.19
C LEU A 52 -6.97 6.59 -5.07
N TYR A 53 -6.50 7.82 -5.28
CA TYR A 53 -6.63 8.90 -4.31
C TYR A 53 -6.63 10.27 -4.98
N GLU A 54 -7.27 11.25 -4.34
CA GLU A 54 -7.15 12.65 -4.74
C GLU A 54 -5.88 13.24 -4.12
N ASN A 55 -4.99 13.76 -4.96
CA ASN A 55 -3.75 14.41 -4.56
C ASN A 55 -3.99 15.86 -4.10
N ARG A 56 -2.91 16.58 -3.77
CA ARG A 56 -2.99 17.96 -3.25
C ARG A 56 -3.50 18.98 -4.28
N GLU A 57 -3.41 18.66 -5.56
CA GLU A 57 -3.91 19.50 -6.66
C GLU A 57 -5.37 19.20 -7.02
N GLY A 58 -6.01 18.25 -6.31
CA GLY A 58 -7.38 17.82 -6.59
C GLY A 58 -7.48 16.82 -7.74
N GLN A 59 -6.36 16.30 -8.24
CA GLN A 59 -6.33 15.30 -9.32
C GLN A 59 -6.40 13.89 -8.74
N ILE A 60 -7.01 12.97 -9.49
CA ILE A 60 -7.04 11.56 -9.11
C ILE A 60 -5.76 10.88 -9.62
N ASP A 61 -4.93 10.45 -8.68
CA ASP A 61 -3.75 9.65 -8.93
C ASP A 61 -4.01 8.16 -8.65
N ALA A 62 -3.24 7.31 -9.33
CA ALA A 62 -3.30 5.86 -9.18
C ALA A 62 -1.92 5.27 -8.87
N MET A 63 -1.86 4.42 -7.84
CA MET A 63 -0.70 3.58 -7.56
C MET A 63 -1.09 2.12 -7.78
N LYS A 64 -0.40 1.44 -8.69
CA LYS A 64 -0.60 0.03 -8.98
C LYS A 64 0.62 -0.78 -8.58
N LEU A 65 0.40 -1.80 -7.74
CA LEU A 65 1.40 -2.71 -7.22
C LEU A 65 1.09 -4.14 -7.65
N LEU A 66 2.08 -4.78 -8.27
CA LEU A 66 2.01 -6.17 -8.73
C LEU A 66 2.79 -7.07 -7.78
N PHE A 67 2.20 -8.21 -7.44
CA PHE A 67 2.80 -9.19 -6.55
C PHE A 67 4.07 -9.82 -7.13
N LEU A 68 5.09 -9.95 -6.29
CA LEU A 68 6.34 -10.66 -6.60
C LEU A 68 6.55 -11.89 -5.71
N GLY A 69 6.05 -11.87 -4.48
CA GLY A 69 6.26 -12.94 -3.52
C GLY A 69 5.86 -12.55 -2.10
N GLU A 70 5.95 -13.49 -1.18
CA GLU A 70 5.73 -13.28 0.25
C GLU A 70 7.04 -13.50 0.99
N LYS A 71 7.27 -12.69 2.03
CA LYS A 71 8.40 -12.84 2.94
C LYS A 71 7.93 -12.73 4.38
N GLU A 72 8.74 -13.26 5.28
CA GLU A 72 8.57 -13.14 6.72
C GLU A 72 9.87 -12.63 7.30
N ASN A 73 9.80 -11.60 8.16
CA ASN A 73 10.94 -11.14 8.94
C ASN A 73 10.46 -10.88 10.37
N ASP A 74 11.18 -11.41 11.36
CA ASP A 74 10.84 -11.27 12.79
C ASP A 74 9.37 -11.60 13.12
N GLY A 75 8.81 -12.63 12.46
CA GLY A 75 7.41 -13.05 12.62
C GLY A 75 6.37 -12.17 11.93
N VAL A 76 6.79 -11.12 11.22
CA VAL A 76 5.92 -10.24 10.42
C VAL A 76 5.94 -10.69 8.97
N LYS A 77 4.78 -11.13 8.48
CA LYS A 77 4.57 -11.46 7.05
C LYS A 77 4.26 -10.20 6.25
N TYR A 78 4.89 -10.09 5.08
CA TYR A 78 4.67 -8.99 4.14
C TYR A 78 4.73 -9.47 2.69
N LEU A 79 4.02 -8.74 1.82
CA LEU A 79 4.06 -8.93 0.38
C LEU A 79 5.22 -8.13 -0.21
N GLN A 80 5.97 -8.75 -1.09
CA GLN A 80 6.92 -8.07 -1.96
C GLN A 80 6.18 -7.70 -3.24
N MET A 81 6.19 -6.42 -3.59
CA MET A 81 5.44 -5.90 -4.73
C MET A 81 6.31 -4.96 -5.58
N LYS A 82 5.90 -4.75 -6.83
CA LYS A 82 6.51 -3.74 -7.71
C LYS A 82 5.50 -2.86 -8.40
N ASP A 83 5.90 -1.64 -8.74
CA ASP A 83 5.15 -0.80 -9.67
C ASP A 83 5.49 -1.11 -11.15
N ALA A 84 4.87 -0.38 -12.07
CA ALA A 84 5.09 -0.49 -13.51
C ALA A 84 6.51 -0.06 -13.96
N PHE A 85 7.20 0.74 -13.15
CA PHE A 85 8.54 1.25 -13.42
C PHE A 85 9.64 0.39 -12.78
N GLY A 86 9.27 -0.68 -12.08
CA GLY A 86 10.20 -1.59 -11.41
C GLY A 86 10.61 -1.18 -10.00
N GLY A 87 10.01 -0.11 -9.44
CA GLY A 87 10.14 0.24 -8.03
C GLY A 87 9.65 -0.90 -7.14
N LYS A 88 10.39 -1.24 -6.08
CA LYS A 88 10.08 -2.36 -5.18
C LYS A 88 9.54 -1.85 -3.85
N PHE A 89 8.53 -2.56 -3.36
CA PHE A 89 7.81 -2.20 -2.16
C PHE A 89 7.59 -3.42 -1.27
N SER A 90 7.67 -3.20 0.03
CA SER A 90 7.18 -4.15 1.04
C SER A 90 5.81 -3.69 1.52
N VAL A 91 4.78 -4.52 1.38
CA VAL A 91 3.40 -4.18 1.70
C VAL A 91 2.88 -5.10 2.80
N PHE A 92 2.38 -4.52 3.89
CA PHE A 92 1.85 -5.28 5.02
C PHE A 92 0.74 -4.50 5.74
N GLY A 93 0.09 -5.17 6.68
CA GLY A 93 -1.11 -4.69 7.34
C GLY A 93 -2.27 -5.64 7.13
N ASN A 94 -3.40 -5.32 7.72
CA ASN A 94 -4.61 -6.13 7.62
C ASN A 94 -5.80 -5.20 7.38
N ILE A 95 -6.04 -4.87 6.12
CA ILE A 95 -7.10 -3.92 5.73
C ILE A 95 -8.46 -4.38 6.26
N ALA A 96 -8.76 -5.68 6.18
CA ALA A 96 -10.03 -6.24 6.64
C ALA A 96 -10.23 -6.15 8.16
N LYS A 97 -9.16 -6.34 8.95
CA LYS A 97 -9.25 -6.40 10.42
C LYS A 97 -8.97 -5.06 11.09
N SER A 98 -7.94 -4.34 10.67
CA SER A 98 -7.49 -3.09 11.29
C SER A 98 -7.78 -1.85 10.45
N GLY A 99 -8.19 -2.00 9.19
CA GLY A 99 -8.37 -0.87 8.28
C GLY A 99 -7.05 -0.17 7.93
N VAL A 100 -5.92 -0.85 8.07
CA VAL A 100 -4.57 -0.28 7.85
C VAL A 100 -3.82 -1.05 6.78
N LEU A 101 -3.22 -0.31 5.84
CA LEU A 101 -2.25 -0.79 4.87
C LEU A 101 -0.97 0.07 4.99
N ILE A 102 0.18 -0.58 5.04
CA ILE A 102 1.49 0.07 5.08
C ILE A 102 2.29 -0.41 3.87
N ILE A 103 2.86 0.54 3.14
CA ILE A 103 3.68 0.33 1.94
C ILE A 103 5.03 0.99 2.21
N ILE A 104 6.08 0.18 2.35
CA ILE A 104 7.46 0.64 2.54
C ILE A 104 8.15 0.68 1.18
N MET A 105 8.78 1.80 0.86
CA MET A 105 9.72 1.86 -0.24
C MET A 105 11.05 1.25 0.19
N GLU A 106 11.56 0.27 -0.57
CA GLU A 106 12.79 -0.44 -0.18
C GLU A 106 14.04 0.46 -0.23
N LYS A 107 13.99 1.55 -1.02
CA LYS A 107 15.08 2.53 -1.09
C LYS A 107 14.98 3.50 0.10
N LYS A 108 16.03 3.53 0.93
CA LYS A 108 16.21 4.53 1.99
C LYS A 108 16.58 5.90 1.43
N THR A 109 16.35 6.96 2.20
CA THR A 109 16.90 8.29 1.92
C THR A 109 18.43 8.28 2.08
N GLU A 110 19.10 9.35 1.63
CA GLU A 110 20.55 9.51 1.80
C GLU A 110 20.95 9.47 3.29
N ASP A 111 20.15 10.05 4.17
CA ASP A 111 20.33 10.01 5.63
C ASP A 111 19.94 8.67 6.29
N GLY A 112 19.62 7.64 5.50
CA GLY A 112 19.27 6.30 6.02
C GLY A 112 17.82 6.15 6.53
N ASN A 113 16.98 7.18 6.38
CA ASN A 113 15.58 7.13 6.79
C ASN A 113 14.75 6.25 5.86
N ILE A 114 13.68 5.68 6.42
CA ILE A 114 12.71 4.83 5.74
C ILE A 114 11.47 5.66 5.46
N MET A 115 11.00 5.63 4.21
CA MET A 115 9.79 6.32 3.80
C MET A 115 8.67 5.30 3.54
N LEU A 116 7.52 5.57 4.15
CA LEU A 116 6.35 4.71 4.13
C LEU A 116 5.13 5.49 3.62
N LEU A 117 4.28 4.83 2.86
CA LEU A 117 2.90 5.24 2.66
C LEU A 117 2.02 4.45 3.62
N THR A 118 1.22 5.15 4.42
CA THR A 118 0.27 4.55 5.35
C THR A 118 -1.14 4.95 4.96
N ILE A 119 -2.00 3.97 4.73
CA ILE A 119 -3.43 4.15 4.50
C ILE A 119 -4.17 3.67 5.74
N THR A 120 -5.09 4.47 6.26
CA THR A 120 -5.78 4.21 7.54
C THR A 120 -7.29 4.40 7.42
N GLY A 121 -8.05 3.73 8.29
CA GLY A 121 -9.51 3.85 8.32
C GLY A 121 -10.21 3.14 7.16
N ALA A 122 -9.53 2.19 6.52
CA ALA A 122 -10.09 1.44 5.40
C ALA A 122 -11.25 0.55 5.86
N LYS A 123 -12.38 0.62 5.14
CA LYS A 123 -13.58 -0.20 5.34
C LYS A 123 -13.99 -0.83 4.03
N LYS A 124 -14.33 -2.11 4.07
CA LYS A 124 -14.83 -2.85 2.91
C LYS A 124 -16.10 -2.17 2.39
N GLN A 125 -16.22 -2.02 1.07
CA GLN A 125 -17.44 -1.53 0.41
C GLN A 125 -18.39 -2.68 0.08
#